data_AF-A0A9E5KF53-F1
#
_entry.id   AF-A0A9E5KF53-F1
#
_cell.length_a   1.000
_cell.length_b   1.000
_cell.length_c   1.000
_cell.angle_alpha   90.00
_cell.angle_beta   90.00
_cell.angle_gamma   90.00
#
_symmetry.space_group_name_H-M   'P 1'
#
loop_
_entity.id
_entity.type
_entity.pdbx_description
1 polymer ?
#
loop_
_entity_poly.entity_id
_entity_poly.type
_entity_poly.pdbx_seq_one_letter_code
_entity_poly.pdbx_strand_id
1 'polypeptide(L)'
;MSLVIAVAFQSKAQTKFSSYDNTYAGKSYEIQISSMEKDKYKLYINAMSLDPIHDEGGISIDQSNNQVFLNALAEAKLKYEEWIKTAKENNVKELYKTMTTKSKVVGYFLYGNEWNFQFLVNLKFDFKILESKGEIKYLLLVKTGELQSSSNEFMKVDGFVLVFSSSKEIDDFTSIISTEKITAFLNKPKNEDLFKD
;
A
#
# COMPACT_ATOMS: atom_id res chain seq x y z
N MET A 1 -16.93 -37.30 34.51
CA MET A 1 -15.61 -36.98 33.92
C MET A 1 -15.90 -36.36 32.57
N SER A 2 -15.93 -35.03 32.49
CA SER A 2 -16.38 -34.30 31.30
C SER A 2 -15.17 -33.92 30.46
N LEU A 3 -15.10 -34.44 29.23
CA LEU A 3 -14.07 -34.11 28.25
C LEU A 3 -14.39 -32.74 27.64
N VAL A 4 -13.60 -31.73 27.97
CA VAL A 4 -13.67 -30.42 27.31
C VAL A 4 -12.77 -30.48 26.08
N ILE A 5 -13.37 -30.48 24.89
CA ILE A 5 -12.65 -30.32 23.63
C ILE A 5 -12.40 -28.83 23.43
N ALA A 6 -11.16 -28.39 23.68
CA ALA A 6 -10.71 -27.05 23.32
C ALA A 6 -10.50 -27.00 21.80
N VAL A 7 -11.44 -26.39 21.08
CA VAL A 7 -11.25 -26.04 19.67
C VAL A 7 -10.31 -24.84 19.63
N ALA A 8 -9.04 -25.08 19.31
CA ALA A 8 -8.07 -24.01 19.06
C ALA A 8 -8.49 -23.26 17.80
N PHE A 9 -9.06 -22.07 17.96
CA PHE A 9 -9.19 -21.12 16.86
C PHE A 9 -7.78 -20.72 16.43
N GLN A 10 -7.33 -21.21 15.26
CA GLN A 10 -6.13 -20.68 14.62
C GLN A 10 -6.43 -19.24 14.20
N SER A 11 -6.03 -18.26 15.01
CA SER A 11 -5.98 -16.87 14.60
C SER A 11 -5.01 -16.76 13.43
N LYS A 12 -5.52 -16.51 12.22
CA LYS A 12 -4.68 -16.24 11.04
C LYS A 12 -4.04 -14.87 11.20
N ALA A 13 -2.93 -14.82 11.92
CA ALA A 13 -2.14 -13.61 12.12
C ALA A 13 -1.60 -13.11 10.76
N GLN A 14 -1.53 -11.79 10.61
CA GLN A 14 -0.81 -11.18 9.48
C GLN A 14 0.67 -11.46 9.65
N THR A 15 1.33 -11.97 8.62
CA THR A 15 2.77 -12.25 8.63
C THR A 15 3.50 -11.21 7.83
N LYS A 16 4.66 -10.76 8.31
CA LYS A 16 5.54 -9.89 7.53
C LYS A 16 5.91 -10.55 6.20
N PHE A 17 5.59 -9.88 5.09
CA PHE A 17 5.87 -10.34 3.72
C PHE A 17 7.13 -9.67 3.17
N SER A 18 7.17 -8.34 3.23
CA SER A 18 8.29 -7.52 2.72
C SER A 18 8.25 -6.12 3.34
N SER A 19 9.06 -5.21 2.82
CA SER A 19 8.96 -3.77 3.03
C SER A 19 9.35 -3.03 1.75
N TYR A 20 9.03 -1.74 1.68
CA TYR A 20 9.51 -0.85 0.62
C TYR A 20 10.05 0.45 1.24
N ASP A 21 11.10 0.99 0.62
CA ASP A 21 11.68 2.25 1.06
C ASP A 21 11.00 3.42 0.36
N ASN A 22 10.64 4.45 1.15
CA ASN A 22 10.11 5.70 0.64
C ASN A 22 11.19 6.78 0.70
N THR A 23 11.77 7.09 -0.45
CA THR A 23 12.87 8.06 -0.55
C THR A 23 12.44 9.49 -0.21
N TYR A 24 11.16 9.82 -0.43
CA TYR A 24 10.61 11.15 -0.10
C TYR A 24 10.54 11.38 1.41
N ALA A 25 10.04 10.40 2.15
CA ALA A 25 9.89 10.46 3.61
C ALA A 25 11.15 10.03 4.37
N GLY A 26 12.11 9.37 3.70
CA GLY A 26 13.29 8.79 4.35
C GLY A 26 12.94 7.64 5.31
N LYS A 27 11.85 6.90 5.05
CA LYS A 27 11.31 5.85 5.92
C LYS A 27 10.98 4.60 5.12
N SER A 28 11.17 3.42 5.72
CA SER A 28 10.72 2.13 5.18
C SER A 28 9.34 1.77 5.73
N TYR A 29 8.48 1.24 4.88
CA TYR A 29 7.11 0.83 5.24
C TYR A 29 6.94 -0.68 5.06
N GLU A 30 6.30 -1.31 6.04
CA GLU A 30 6.08 -2.75 6.02
C GLU A 30 4.94 -3.15 5.10
N ILE A 31 5.09 -4.31 4.47
CA ILE A 31 4.04 -5.02 3.77
C ILE A 31 3.81 -6.35 4.49
N GLN A 32 2.60 -6.54 4.99
CA GLN A 32 2.16 -7.78 5.60
C GLN A 32 1.26 -8.55 4.64
N ILE A 33 1.18 -9.86 4.83
CA ILE A 33 0.28 -10.73 4.09
C ILE A 33 -0.53 -11.57 5.08
N SER A 34 -1.84 -11.62 4.85
CA SER A 34 -2.71 -12.63 5.45
C SER A 34 -3.10 -13.60 4.35
N SER A 35 -2.94 -14.89 4.58
CA SER A 35 -3.34 -15.94 3.65
C SER A 35 -4.25 -16.92 4.37
N MET A 36 -5.36 -17.27 3.70
CA MET A 36 -6.24 -18.32 4.18
C MET A 36 -5.95 -19.67 3.53
N GLU A 37 -5.50 -19.64 2.27
CA GLU A 37 -5.13 -20.76 1.39
C GLU A 37 -4.05 -20.23 0.42
N LYS A 38 -3.34 -21.13 -0.29
CA LYS A 38 -2.24 -20.75 -1.21
C LYS A 38 -2.63 -19.69 -2.24
N ASP A 39 -3.89 -19.69 -2.68
CA ASP A 39 -4.39 -18.79 -3.73
C ASP A 39 -5.32 -17.68 -3.20
N LYS A 40 -5.51 -17.61 -1.89
CA LYS A 40 -6.33 -16.57 -1.24
C LYS A 40 -5.47 -15.79 -0.25
N TYR A 41 -5.04 -14.61 -0.68
CA TYR A 41 -4.28 -13.69 0.14
C TYR A 41 -4.86 -12.27 0.13
N LYS A 42 -4.51 -11.53 1.17
CA LYS A 42 -4.68 -10.09 1.30
C LYS A 42 -3.35 -9.48 1.72
N LEU A 43 -2.88 -8.50 0.98
CA LEU A 43 -1.74 -7.67 1.36
C LEU A 43 -2.22 -6.51 2.22
N TYR A 44 -1.44 -6.14 3.24
CA TYR A 44 -1.60 -4.91 4.00
C TYR A 44 -0.32 -4.11 3.80
N ILE A 45 -0.43 -2.96 3.13
CA ILE A 45 0.69 -2.11 2.73
C ILE A 45 0.59 -0.86 3.58
N ASN A 46 1.48 -0.75 4.57
CA ASN A 46 1.59 0.48 5.37
C ASN A 46 2.04 1.62 4.46
N ALA A 47 1.56 2.83 4.74
CA ALA A 47 1.85 4.00 3.92
C ALA A 47 2.08 5.25 4.79
N MET A 48 2.57 6.33 4.19
CA MET A 48 2.80 7.58 4.91
C MET A 48 1.46 8.18 5.33
N SER A 49 1.27 8.47 6.62
CA SER A 49 0.08 9.16 7.09
C SER A 49 0.08 10.64 6.68
N LEU A 50 -1.11 11.15 6.35
CA LEU A 50 -1.39 12.57 6.19
C LEU A 50 -1.94 13.20 7.47
N ASP A 51 -2.22 12.39 8.48
CA ASP A 51 -2.75 12.79 9.79
C ASP A 51 -1.59 12.92 10.80
N PRO A 52 -1.49 14.03 11.56
CA PRO A 52 -0.39 14.26 12.49
C PRO A 52 -0.49 13.44 13.79
N ILE A 53 -1.66 12.87 14.10
CA ILE A 53 -1.94 12.15 15.35
C ILE A 53 -1.96 10.64 15.10
N HIS A 54 -2.47 10.21 13.94
CA HIS A 54 -2.64 8.81 13.58
C HIS A 54 -1.63 8.40 12.49
N ASP A 55 -0.54 7.76 12.86
CA ASP A 55 0.58 7.48 11.95
C ASP A 55 0.63 6.05 11.39
N GLU A 56 -0.26 5.16 11.87
CA GLU A 56 -0.32 3.76 11.49
C GLU A 56 -1.54 3.43 10.61
N GLY A 57 -1.27 2.90 9.42
CA GLY A 57 -2.31 2.50 8.47
C GLY A 57 -1.81 2.45 7.03
N GLY A 58 -2.74 2.32 6.10
CA GLY A 58 -2.45 2.25 4.68
C GLY A 58 -3.57 1.62 3.87
N ILE A 59 -3.20 0.77 2.92
CA ILE A 59 -4.13 0.11 2.00
C ILE A 59 -4.01 -1.41 2.09
N SER A 60 -5.14 -2.10 1.99
CA SER A 60 -5.16 -3.55 1.83
C SER A 60 -5.72 -3.96 0.48
N ILE A 61 -5.12 -4.99 -0.10
CA ILE A 61 -5.37 -5.44 -1.48
C ILE A 61 -5.58 -6.94 -1.46
N ASP A 62 -6.79 -7.36 -1.84
CA ASP A 62 -7.12 -8.77 -2.03
C ASP A 62 -6.49 -9.31 -3.32
N GLN A 63 -6.24 -10.63 -3.34
CA GLN A 63 -5.70 -11.35 -4.50
C GLN A 63 -6.43 -11.00 -5.81
N SER A 64 -7.77 -10.90 -5.78
CA SER A 64 -8.59 -10.58 -6.95
C SER A 64 -8.39 -9.16 -7.48
N ASN A 65 -7.93 -8.23 -6.64
CA ASN A 65 -7.69 -6.84 -6.99
C ASN A 65 -6.20 -6.52 -7.20
N ASN A 66 -5.27 -7.43 -6.88
CA ASN A 66 -3.85 -7.16 -6.99
C ASN A 66 -3.43 -6.76 -8.41
N GLN A 67 -3.84 -7.53 -9.42
CA GLN A 67 -3.51 -7.21 -10.81
C GLN A 67 -4.13 -5.88 -11.26
N VAL A 68 -5.34 -5.55 -10.78
CA VAL A 68 -5.99 -4.27 -11.08
C VAL A 68 -5.19 -3.10 -10.51
N PHE A 69 -4.67 -3.24 -9.28
CA PHE A 69 -3.81 -2.25 -8.66
C PHE A 69 -2.46 -2.11 -9.38
N LEU A 70 -1.81 -3.22 -9.74
CA LEU A 70 -0.58 -3.23 -10.52
C LEU A 70 -0.74 -2.55 -11.88
N ASN A 71 -1.85 -2.81 -12.58
CA ASN A 71 -2.16 -2.16 -13.85
C ASN A 71 -2.36 -0.65 -13.70
N ALA A 72 -3.04 -0.21 -12.63
CA ALA A 72 -3.21 1.21 -12.34
C ALA A 72 -1.86 1.90 -12.04
N LEU A 73 -0.94 1.25 -11.32
CA LEU A 73 0.41 1.77 -11.10
C LEU A 73 1.21 1.84 -12.41
N ALA A 74 1.09 0.84 -13.29
CA ALA A 74 1.73 0.87 -14.60
C ALA A 74 1.21 2.01 -15.48
N GLU A 75 -0.10 2.24 -15.51
CA GLU A 75 -0.72 3.37 -16.22
C GLU A 75 -0.23 4.72 -15.66
N ALA A 76 -0.26 4.87 -14.32
CA ALA A 76 0.20 6.08 -13.66
C ALA A 76 1.70 6.33 -13.90
N LYS A 77 2.53 5.27 -13.93
CA LYS A 77 3.97 5.37 -14.25
C LYS A 77 4.20 5.91 -15.65
N LEU A 78 3.51 5.39 -16.66
CA LEU A 78 3.63 5.88 -18.04
C LEU A 78 3.30 7.38 -18.11
N LYS A 79 2.25 7.82 -17.42
CA LYS A 79 1.85 9.22 -17.40
C LYS A 79 2.80 10.11 -16.60
N TYR A 80 3.35 9.59 -15.50
CA TYR A 80 4.39 10.23 -14.69
C TYR A 80 5.65 10.51 -15.54
N GLU A 81 6.12 9.52 -16.29
CA GLU A 81 7.29 9.66 -17.16
C GLU A 81 7.06 10.68 -18.29
N GLU A 82 5.90 10.61 -18.95
CA GLU A 82 5.48 11.58 -19.96
C GLU A 82 5.50 13.02 -19.38
N TRP A 83 4.87 13.22 -18.22
CA TRP A 83 4.75 14.54 -17.61
C TRP A 83 6.08 15.07 -17.06
N ILE A 84 6.99 14.21 -16.61
CA ILE A 84 8.36 14.63 -16.28
C ILE A 84 9.06 15.18 -17.52
N LYS A 85 8.98 14.46 -18.64
CA LYS A 85 9.61 14.89 -19.89
C LYS A 85 9.07 16.26 -20.31
N THR A 86 7.74 16.43 -20.34
CA THR A 86 7.11 17.71 -20.67
C THR A 86 7.50 18.81 -19.69
N ALA A 87 7.53 18.54 -18.39
CA ALA A 87 7.93 19.53 -17.39
C ALA A 87 9.37 20.01 -17.56
N LYS A 88 10.30 19.09 -17.86
CA LYS A 88 11.71 19.42 -18.13
C LYS A 88 11.86 20.26 -19.41
N GLU A 89 11.18 19.89 -20.48
CA GLU A 89 11.20 20.65 -21.75
C GLU A 89 10.67 22.08 -21.59
N ASN A 90 9.74 22.30 -20.64
CA ASN A 90 9.09 23.60 -20.41
C ASN A 90 9.57 24.31 -19.13
N ASN A 91 10.62 23.82 -18.47
CA ASN A 91 11.15 24.38 -17.21
C ASN A 91 10.07 24.60 -16.13
N VAL A 92 9.12 23.66 -16.01
CA VAL A 92 8.07 23.72 -14.98
C VAL A 92 8.68 23.39 -13.62
N LYS A 93 8.58 24.33 -12.68
CA LYS A 93 9.14 24.24 -11.32
C LYS A 93 8.13 23.78 -10.27
N GLU A 94 6.85 24.10 -10.49
CA GLU A 94 5.75 23.73 -9.59
C GLU A 94 4.54 23.33 -10.41
N LEU A 95 3.91 22.23 -10.02
CA LEU A 95 2.68 21.73 -10.62
C LEU A 95 2.00 20.78 -9.65
N TYR A 96 0.67 20.80 -9.63
CA TYR A 96 -0.14 19.74 -9.03
C TYR A 96 -1.21 19.35 -10.03
N LYS A 97 -1.28 18.07 -10.39
CA LYS A 97 -2.23 17.59 -11.38
C LYS A 97 -2.71 16.18 -11.05
N THR A 98 -4.03 16.03 -10.91
CA THR A 98 -4.67 14.72 -10.73
C THR A 98 -4.73 13.96 -12.05
N MET A 99 -4.36 12.68 -12.01
CA MET A 99 -4.45 11.74 -13.12
C MET A 99 -5.87 11.17 -13.25
N THR A 100 -6.22 10.71 -14.45
CA THR A 100 -7.49 10.02 -14.70
C THR A 100 -7.51 8.58 -14.18
N THR A 101 -6.33 8.01 -13.94
CA THR A 101 -6.10 6.67 -13.41
C THR A 101 -6.80 6.49 -12.06
N LYS A 102 -7.45 5.35 -11.88
CA LYS A 102 -8.21 5.02 -10.67
C LYS A 102 -7.94 3.58 -10.28
N SER A 103 -7.96 3.33 -8.98
CA SER A 103 -7.96 1.98 -8.43
C SER A 103 -8.81 1.95 -7.16
N LYS A 104 -9.34 0.78 -6.84
CA LYS A 104 -10.19 0.57 -5.66
C LYS A 104 -9.49 -0.41 -4.73
N VAL A 105 -9.42 -0.04 -3.46
CA VAL A 105 -8.79 -0.84 -2.40
C VAL A 105 -9.61 -0.72 -1.11
N VAL A 106 -9.20 -1.45 -0.08
CA VAL A 106 -9.65 -1.23 1.29
C VAL A 106 -8.63 -0.31 1.97
N GLY A 107 -9.08 0.71 2.69
CA GLY A 107 -8.24 1.48 3.61
C GLY A 107 -8.27 0.88 5.00
N TYR A 108 -7.15 0.93 5.73
CA TYR A 108 -7.11 0.58 7.14
C TYR A 108 -6.25 1.57 7.92
N PHE A 109 -6.58 1.77 9.18
CA PHE A 109 -5.89 2.71 10.05
C PHE A 109 -6.08 2.35 11.51
N LEU A 110 -5.09 2.67 12.33
CA LEU A 110 -5.18 2.54 13.78
C LEU A 110 -5.85 3.80 14.35
N TYR A 111 -6.85 3.60 15.21
CA TYR A 111 -7.48 4.69 15.95
C TYR A 111 -7.58 4.28 17.42
N GLY A 112 -6.90 5.02 18.31
CA GLY A 112 -6.65 4.56 19.67
C GLY A 112 -5.83 3.26 19.66
N ASN A 113 -6.43 2.16 20.12
CA ASN A 113 -5.79 0.83 20.14
C ASN A 113 -6.46 -0.18 19.20
N GLU A 114 -7.34 0.29 18.30
CA GLU A 114 -8.16 -0.58 17.45
C GLU A 114 -7.95 -0.32 15.98
N TRP A 115 -7.83 -1.42 15.21
CA TRP A 115 -7.76 -1.37 13.76
C TRP A 115 -9.14 -1.12 13.16
N ASN A 116 -9.21 -0.06 12.36
CA ASN A 116 -10.41 0.38 11.67
C ASN A 116 -10.23 0.23 10.15
N PHE A 117 -11.34 0.01 9.45
CA PHE A 117 -11.33 -0.29 8.02
C PHE A 117 -12.38 0.51 7.27
N GLN A 118 -12.02 0.98 6.08
CA GLN A 118 -12.94 1.48 5.07
C GLN A 118 -12.91 0.52 3.87
N PHE A 119 -13.97 -0.28 3.71
CA PHE A 119 -13.98 -1.38 2.74
C PHE A 119 -13.99 -0.96 1.26
N LEU A 120 -14.24 0.32 0.98
CA LEU A 120 -14.15 0.87 -0.36
C LEU A 120 -13.49 2.25 -0.35
N VAL A 121 -12.26 2.29 -0.85
CA VAL A 121 -11.47 3.50 -1.05
C VAL A 121 -11.16 3.63 -2.53
N ASN A 122 -11.50 4.79 -3.12
CA ASN A 122 -11.13 5.13 -4.48
C ASN A 122 -9.81 5.90 -4.45
N LEU A 123 -8.72 5.23 -4.83
CA LEU A 123 -7.40 5.84 -4.85
C LEU A 123 -7.33 6.98 -5.85
N LYS A 124 -6.73 8.09 -5.42
CA LYS A 124 -6.40 9.24 -6.26
C LYS A 124 -4.92 9.20 -6.61
N PHE A 125 -4.62 9.34 -7.90
CA PHE A 125 -3.26 9.40 -8.42
C PHE A 125 -2.96 10.84 -8.80
N ASP A 126 -2.00 11.47 -8.13
CA ASP A 126 -1.62 12.86 -8.37
C ASP A 126 -0.15 12.94 -8.79
N PHE A 127 0.13 13.80 -9.76
CA PHE A 127 1.48 14.22 -10.11
C PHE A 127 1.78 15.56 -9.45
N LYS A 128 2.92 15.65 -8.77
CA LYS A 128 3.37 16.88 -8.13
C LYS A 128 4.80 17.20 -8.52
N ILE A 129 5.02 18.44 -8.92
CA ILE A 129 6.34 19.05 -9.06
C ILE A 129 6.49 20.07 -7.94
N LEU A 130 7.60 20.03 -7.22
CA LEU A 130 7.94 21.05 -6.23
C LEU A 130 9.42 21.39 -6.34
N GLU A 131 9.74 22.66 -6.13
CA GLU A 131 11.11 23.15 -6.00
C GLU A 131 11.38 23.41 -4.51
N SER A 132 12.42 22.80 -3.97
CA SER A 132 12.82 22.99 -2.56
C SER A 132 14.33 23.14 -2.50
N LYS A 133 14.80 24.29 -1.98
CA LYS A 133 16.24 24.63 -1.88
C LYS A 133 16.98 24.52 -3.23
N GLY A 134 16.31 24.85 -4.33
CA GLY A 134 16.88 24.78 -5.68
C GLY A 134 16.87 23.39 -6.31
N GLU A 135 16.38 22.35 -5.61
CA GLU A 135 16.15 21.02 -6.20
C GLU A 135 14.70 20.87 -6.62
N ILE A 136 14.48 20.46 -7.88
CA ILE A 136 13.16 20.09 -8.40
C ILE A 136 12.91 18.61 -8.12
N LYS A 137 11.80 18.31 -7.44
CA LYS A 137 11.31 16.95 -7.21
C LYS A 137 10.06 16.69 -8.02
N TYR A 138 10.03 15.51 -8.64
CA TYR A 138 8.86 14.99 -9.36
C TYR A 138 8.30 13.84 -8.54
N LEU A 139 7.02 13.89 -8.21
CA LEU A 139 6.37 12.93 -7.33
C LEU A 139 5.13 12.35 -7.98
N LEU A 140 4.96 11.03 -7.87
CA LEU A 140 3.68 10.36 -8.03
C LEU A 140 3.11 10.08 -6.62
N LEU A 141 1.90 10.56 -6.35
CA LEU A 141 1.19 10.38 -5.10
C LEU A 141 0.00 9.44 -5.34
N VAL A 142 -0.10 8.35 -4.59
CA VAL A 142 -1.27 7.46 -4.58
C VAL A 142 -1.96 7.59 -3.24
N LYS A 143 -3.08 8.30 -3.20
CA LYS A 143 -3.74 8.77 -1.98
C LYS A 143 -5.04 8.04 -1.73
N THR A 144 -5.30 7.73 -0.46
CA THR A 144 -6.62 7.21 -0.03
C THR A 144 -7.68 8.32 0.02
N GLY A 145 -7.27 9.56 0.31
CA GLY A 145 -8.19 10.57 0.86
C GLY A 145 -8.51 10.29 2.33
N GLU A 146 -9.38 11.10 2.94
CA GLU A 146 -9.89 10.87 4.30
C GLU A 146 -10.42 9.43 4.40
N LEU A 147 -9.97 8.73 5.43
CA LEU A 147 -10.49 7.42 5.79
C LEU A 147 -11.47 7.54 6.95
N GLN A 148 -12.59 6.84 6.86
CA GLN A 148 -13.62 6.76 7.89
C GLN A 148 -13.85 5.30 8.26
N SER A 149 -13.96 5.01 9.55
CA SER A 149 -14.23 3.64 10.00
C SER A 149 -15.61 3.18 9.54
N SER A 150 -15.67 1.97 9.00
CA SER A 150 -16.93 1.31 8.63
C SER A 150 -17.80 0.94 9.82
N SER A 151 -17.23 0.84 11.02
CA SER A 151 -17.97 0.55 12.26
C SER A 151 -18.31 1.81 13.07
N ASN A 152 -17.68 2.95 12.77
CA ASN A 152 -17.90 4.20 13.49
C ASN A 152 -17.59 5.44 12.64
N GLU A 153 -18.61 6.21 12.29
CA GLU A 153 -18.47 7.40 11.43
C GLU A 153 -17.71 8.57 12.04
N PHE A 154 -17.56 8.59 13.37
CA PHE A 154 -16.79 9.62 14.08
C PHE A 154 -15.29 9.31 14.13
N MET A 155 -14.88 8.09 13.77
CA MET A 155 -13.47 7.69 13.69
C MET A 155 -12.96 7.94 12.28
N LYS A 156 -12.19 9.03 12.14
CA LYS A 156 -11.66 9.51 10.86
C LYS A 156 -10.18 9.85 10.98
N VAL A 157 -9.48 9.73 9.87
CA VAL A 157 -8.09 10.18 9.69
C VAL A 157 -7.92 10.82 8.33
N ASP A 158 -6.99 11.78 8.21
CA ASP A 158 -6.76 12.55 6.96
C ASP A 158 -6.31 11.68 5.76
N GLY A 159 -5.94 10.43 6.03
CA GLY A 159 -5.64 9.40 5.05
C GLY A 159 -4.17 9.07 4.94
N PHE A 160 -3.85 8.24 3.96
CA PHE A 160 -2.51 7.74 3.72
C PHE A 160 -2.11 7.93 2.26
N VAL A 161 -0.80 7.97 2.03
CA VAL A 161 -0.23 8.18 0.71
C VAL A 161 1.00 7.30 0.47
N LEU A 162 1.02 6.64 -0.69
CA LEU A 162 2.25 6.11 -1.27
C LEU A 162 2.88 7.22 -2.11
N VAL A 163 4.13 7.58 -1.82
CA VAL A 163 4.86 8.63 -2.54
C VAL A 163 6.00 7.99 -3.31
N PHE A 164 6.06 8.19 -4.63
CA PHE A 164 7.18 7.74 -5.45
C PHE A 164 7.91 8.96 -6.04
N SER A 165 9.21 9.02 -5.84
CA SER A 165 10.09 10.08 -6.34
C SER A 165 10.81 9.72 -7.65
N SER A 166 10.62 8.49 -8.14
CA SER A 166 11.22 8.02 -9.40
C SER A 166 10.44 6.85 -10.00
N SER A 167 10.59 6.66 -11.32
CA SER A 167 10.07 5.48 -12.01
C SER A 167 10.62 4.18 -11.44
N LYS A 168 11.88 4.20 -11.00
CA LYS A 168 12.54 3.04 -10.39
C LYS A 168 11.86 2.64 -9.09
N GLU A 169 11.48 3.60 -8.24
CA GLU A 169 10.79 3.32 -6.98
C GLU A 169 9.40 2.68 -7.22
N ILE A 170 8.73 3.07 -8.31
CA ILE A 170 7.47 2.44 -8.75
C ILE A 170 7.73 0.99 -9.22
N ASP A 171 8.77 0.76 -10.02
CA ASP A 171 9.14 -0.58 -10.48
C ASP A 171 9.56 -1.51 -9.34
N ASP A 172 10.38 -1.02 -8.43
CA ASP A 172 10.84 -1.78 -7.27
C ASP A 172 9.63 -2.17 -6.39
N PHE A 173 8.73 -1.22 -6.12
CA PHE A 173 7.51 -1.46 -5.36
C PHE A 173 6.60 -2.50 -6.02
N THR A 174 6.29 -2.33 -7.31
CA THR A 174 5.42 -3.26 -8.06
C THR A 174 6.04 -4.65 -8.19
N SER A 175 7.38 -4.75 -8.28
CA SER A 175 8.09 -6.03 -8.27
C SER A 175 7.89 -6.77 -6.95
N ILE A 176 7.98 -6.08 -5.81
CA ILE A 176 7.80 -6.65 -4.48
C ILE A 176 6.41 -7.29 -4.32
N ILE A 177 5.35 -6.59 -4.77
CA ILE A 177 3.96 -7.06 -4.64
C ILE A 177 3.45 -7.82 -5.87
N SER A 178 4.35 -8.25 -6.76
CA SER A 178 3.98 -9.04 -7.93
C SER A 178 3.39 -10.40 -7.52
N THR A 179 2.46 -10.91 -8.33
CA THR A 179 1.86 -12.23 -8.12
C THR A 179 2.92 -13.32 -7.99
N GLU A 180 4.01 -13.25 -8.76
CA GLU A 180 5.13 -14.20 -8.68
C GLU A 180 5.79 -14.19 -7.29
N LYS A 181 6.16 -13.01 -6.78
CA LYS A 181 6.81 -12.89 -5.46
C LYS A 181 5.89 -13.33 -4.33
N ILE A 182 4.61 -13.00 -4.42
CA ILE A 182 3.61 -13.41 -3.43
C ILE A 182 3.45 -14.93 -3.44
N THR A 183 3.24 -15.53 -4.61
CA THR A 183 3.11 -16.98 -4.75
C THR A 183 4.37 -17.71 -4.28
N ALA A 184 5.55 -17.17 -4.59
CA ALA A 184 6.81 -17.72 -4.09
C ALA A 184 6.90 -17.67 -2.56
N PHE A 185 6.46 -16.57 -1.92
CA PHE A 185 6.41 -16.46 -0.47
C PHE A 185 5.43 -17.45 0.16
N LEU A 186 4.21 -17.56 -0.37
CA LEU A 186 3.16 -18.43 0.15
C LEU A 186 3.48 -19.93 -0.01
N ASN A 187 4.32 -20.29 -0.98
CA ASN A 187 4.77 -21.67 -1.20
C ASN A 187 6.03 -22.05 -0.42
N LYS A 188 6.68 -21.13 0.31
CA LYS A 188 7.81 -21.49 1.16
C LYS A 188 7.34 -22.49 2.24
N PRO A 189 8.07 -23.60 2.45
CA PRO A 189 7.76 -24.52 3.53
C PRO A 189 7.85 -23.76 4.86
N LYS A 190 6.91 -24.03 5.77
CA LYS A 190 6.98 -23.45 7.11
C LYS A 190 8.13 -24.10 7.86
N ASN A 191 8.78 -23.36 8.76
CA ASN A 191 9.90 -23.89 9.55
C ASN A 191 9.52 -25.17 10.33
N GLU A 192 8.24 -25.30 10.70
CA GLU A 192 7.67 -26.48 11.36
C GLU A 192 7.62 -27.71 10.44
N ASP A 193 7.49 -27.52 9.12
CA ASP A 193 7.46 -28.61 8.12
C ASP A 193 8.87 -29.13 7.76
N LEU A 194 9.93 -28.42 8.19
CA LEU A 194 11.32 -28.75 7.90
C LEU A 194 11.91 -29.83 8.82
N PHE A 195 11.28 -30.09 9.96
CA PHE A 195 11.69 -31.14 10.90
C PHE A 195 10.59 -32.21 10.91
N LYS A 196 10.86 -33.34 10.25
CA LYS A 196 9.99 -34.53 10.29
C LYS A 196 10.55 -35.52 11.29
N ASP A 197 9.67 -36.10 12.11
CA ASP A 197 9.96 -37.29 12.93
C ASP A 197 10.24 -38.53 12.05
#